data_AF-A0A1G2HND9-F1
#
_entry.id   AF-A0A1G2HND9-F1
#
_cell.length_a   1.000
_cell.length_b   1.000
_cell.length_c   1.000
_cell.angle_alpha   90.00
_cell.angle_beta   90.00
_cell.angle_gamma   90.00
#
_symmetry.space_group_name_H-M   'P 1'
#
loop_
_entity.id
_entity.type
_entity.pdbx_description
1 polymer ?
#
loop_
_entity_poly.entity_id
_entity_poly.type
_entity_poly.pdbx_seq_one_letter_code
_entity_poly.pdbx_strand_id
1 'polypeptide(L)'
;MKNFVFSIALIILLGFGGVAAAEVISIANPLGANSFGELIANITEYIFGLIAGLAVVMFLWAGILFLTSAGNPGQIEKAKKAALYAVIGLAIGLAGSGLIELVTNIISGNG
;
A
#
# COMPACT_ATOMS: atom_id res chain seq x y z
N MET A 1 -51.75 -34.69 -1.81
CA MET A 1 -51.48 -33.57 -2.74
C MET A 1 -51.41 -32.21 -2.05
N LYS A 2 -52.32 -31.88 -1.12
CA LYS A 2 -52.38 -30.56 -0.45
C LYS A 2 -51.12 -30.18 0.37
N ASN A 3 -50.44 -31.18 0.91
CA ASN A 3 -49.24 -31.05 1.77
C ASN A 3 -47.97 -30.76 0.95
N PHE A 4 -47.91 -31.27 -0.28
CA PHE A 4 -46.77 -31.09 -1.19
C PHE A 4 -46.76 -29.70 -1.84
N VAL A 5 -47.96 -29.20 -2.19
CA VAL A 5 -48.16 -27.84 -2.70
C VAL A 5 -47.82 -26.78 -1.64
N PHE A 6 -48.11 -27.06 -0.36
CA PHE A 6 -47.78 -26.16 0.75
C PHE A 6 -46.26 -26.04 0.98
N SER A 7 -45.51 -27.14 0.84
CA SER A 7 -44.05 -27.10 0.92
C SER A 7 -43.40 -26.37 -0.25
N ILE A 8 -43.93 -26.49 -1.47
CA ILE A 8 -43.43 -25.75 -2.63
C ILE A 8 -43.69 -24.23 -2.45
N ALA A 9 -44.87 -23.84 -1.96
CA ALA A 9 -45.18 -22.45 -1.66
C ALA A 9 -44.27 -21.87 -0.56
N LEU A 10 -43.93 -22.66 0.46
CA LEU A 10 -43.02 -22.26 1.53
C LEU A 10 -41.57 -22.08 1.05
N ILE A 11 -41.09 -22.96 0.16
CA ILE A 11 -39.76 -22.85 -0.45
C ILE A 11 -39.69 -21.61 -1.35
N ILE A 12 -40.74 -21.31 -2.11
CA ILE A 12 -40.81 -20.10 -2.92
C ILE A 12 -40.83 -18.85 -2.01
N LEU A 13 -41.59 -18.87 -0.92
CA LEU A 13 -41.66 -17.73 0.01
C LEU A 13 -40.34 -17.48 0.77
N LEU A 14 -39.62 -18.54 1.15
CA LEU A 14 -38.28 -18.45 1.75
C LEU A 14 -37.19 -18.11 0.73
N GLY A 15 -37.36 -18.53 -0.52
CA GLY A 15 -36.45 -18.22 -1.63
C GLY A 15 -36.60 -16.81 -2.20
N PHE A 16 -37.78 -16.19 -2.05
CA PHE A 16 -38.08 -14.85 -2.57
C PHE A 16 -37.88 -13.72 -1.54
N GLY A 17 -37.57 -14.04 -0.28
CA GLY A 17 -37.31 -13.05 0.79
C GLY A 17 -35.89 -12.46 0.80
N GLY A 18 -35.02 -12.88 -0.14
CA GLY A 18 -33.58 -12.58 -0.12
C GLY A 18 -33.12 -11.38 -0.93
N VAL A 19 -33.99 -10.44 -1.32
CA VAL A 19 -33.56 -9.27 -2.12
C VAL A 19 -34.04 -7.96 -1.49
N ALA A 20 -33.36 -7.56 -0.42
CA ALA A 20 -33.35 -6.16 0.05
C ALA A 20 -32.11 -5.90 0.91
N ALA A 21 -30.92 -6.21 0.39
CA ALA A 21 -29.74 -5.50 0.85
C ALA A 21 -29.77 -4.14 0.14
N ALA A 22 -30.20 -3.10 0.86
CA ALA A 22 -29.91 -1.74 0.44
C ALA A 22 -28.38 -1.59 0.51
N GLU A 23 -27.71 -1.79 -0.62
CA GLU A 23 -26.30 -1.49 -0.73
C GLU A 23 -26.20 0.03 -0.66
N VAL A 24 -25.85 0.53 0.53
CA VAL A 24 -25.42 1.92 0.68
C VAL A 24 -24.22 2.06 -0.25
N ILE A 25 -24.37 2.80 -1.35
CA ILE A 25 -23.24 3.25 -2.16
C ILE A 25 -22.49 4.24 -1.29
N SER A 26 -21.68 3.70 -0.40
CA SER A 26 -20.65 4.44 0.30
C SER A 26 -19.62 4.78 -0.74
N ILE A 27 -19.51 6.05 -1.12
CA ILE A 27 -18.34 6.52 -1.86
C ILE A 27 -17.17 6.33 -0.90
N ALA A 28 -16.43 5.24 -1.09
CA ALA A 28 -15.20 4.99 -0.37
C ALA A 28 -14.32 6.22 -0.57
N ASN A 29 -13.90 6.84 0.53
CA ASN A 29 -13.03 8.01 0.46
C ASN A 29 -11.79 7.62 -0.35
N PRO A 30 -11.56 8.20 -1.54
CA PRO A 30 -10.44 7.80 -2.39
C PRO A 30 -9.09 8.19 -1.77
N LEU A 31 -9.10 8.97 -0.68
CA LEU A 31 -7.95 9.39 0.10
C LEU A 31 -7.72 8.48 1.32
N GLY A 32 -8.68 7.59 1.63
CA GLY A 32 -8.60 6.62 2.73
C GLY A 32 -8.38 7.22 4.11
N ALA A 33 -8.68 8.51 4.32
CA ALA A 33 -8.32 9.24 5.53
C ALA A 33 -9.55 9.88 6.20
N ASN A 34 -9.80 9.52 7.46
CA ASN A 34 -10.87 10.06 8.29
C ASN A 34 -10.36 11.17 9.23
N SER A 35 -9.05 11.40 9.26
CA SER A 35 -8.40 12.45 10.05
C SER A 35 -7.19 13.06 9.32
N PHE A 36 -6.74 14.24 9.76
CA PHE A 36 -5.56 14.90 9.21
C PHE A 36 -4.28 14.06 9.39
N GLY A 37 -4.17 13.31 10.49
CA GLY A 37 -3.04 12.40 10.73
C GLY A 37 -3.01 11.23 9.76
N GLU A 38 -4.17 10.61 9.50
CA GLU A 38 -4.32 9.50 8.56
C GLU A 38 -4.05 9.94 7.11
N LEU A 39 -4.39 11.18 6.75
CA LEU A 39 -4.07 11.75 5.45
C LEU A 39 -2.56 11.87 5.24
N ILE A 40 -1.83 12.36 6.25
CA ILE A 40 -0.36 12.46 6.19
C ILE A 40 0.29 11.07 6.14
N ALA A 41 -0.24 10.10 6.87
CA ALA A 41 0.23 8.73 6.85
C ALA A 41 0.08 8.12 5.44
N ASN A 42 -1.12 8.20 4.85
CA ASN A 42 -1.38 7.69 3.50
C ASN A 42 -0.52 8.38 2.44
N ILE A 43 -0.33 9.70 2.51
CA ILE A 43 0.55 10.43 1.59
C ILE A 43 2.00 9.93 1.73
N THR A 44 2.47 9.74 2.97
CA THR A 44 3.82 9.26 3.22
C THR A 44 4.03 7.85 2.70
N GLU A 45 3.05 6.95 2.87
CA GLU A 45 3.10 5.59 2.34
C GLU A 45 3.14 5.57 0.80
N TYR A 46 2.34 6.43 0.16
CA TYR A 46 2.40 6.61 -1.30
C TYR A 46 3.76 7.10 -1.78
N ILE A 47 4.33 8.10 -1.10
CA ILE A 47 5.68 8.61 -1.42
C ILE A 47 6.72 7.51 -1.21
N PHE A 48 6.61 6.74 -0.14
CA PHE A 48 7.52 5.62 0.13
C PHE A 48 7.46 4.56 -0.96
N GLY A 49 6.24 4.20 -1.42
CA GLY A 49 6.06 3.29 -2.56
C GLY A 49 6.74 3.80 -3.83
N LEU A 50 6.65 5.10 -4.12
CA LEU A 50 7.35 5.72 -5.25
C LEU A 50 8.87 5.68 -5.09
N ILE A 51 9.40 5.99 -3.89
CA ILE A 51 10.83 5.93 -3.59
C ILE A 51 11.33 4.49 -3.74
N ALA A 52 10.60 3.50 -3.23
CA ALA A 52 10.94 2.10 -3.34
C ALA A 52 11.00 1.65 -4.82
N GLY A 53 10.01 2.03 -5.63
CA GLY A 53 10.01 1.77 -7.06
C GLY A 53 11.22 2.42 -7.78
N LEU A 54 11.51 3.68 -7.48
CA LEU A 54 12.68 4.38 -8.03
C LEU A 54 14.01 3.75 -7.58
N ALA A 55 14.09 3.29 -6.33
CA ALA A 55 15.28 2.64 -5.80
C ALA A 55 15.61 1.37 -6.60
N VAL A 56 14.61 0.55 -6.95
CA VAL A 56 14.80 -0.64 -7.78
C VAL A 56 15.42 -0.27 -9.14
N VAL A 57 14.90 0.76 -9.81
CA VAL A 57 15.44 1.23 -11.10
C VAL A 57 16.88 1.72 -10.94
N MET A 58 17.17 2.49 -9.89
CA MET A 58 18.52 2.98 -9.60
C MET A 58 19.50 1.86 -9.27
N PHE A 59 19.07 0.80 -8.58
CA PHE A 59 19.88 -0.39 -8.33
C PHE A 59 20.18 -1.15 -9.62
N LEU A 60 19.20 -1.31 -10.51
CA LEU A 60 19.43 -1.92 -11.83
C LEU A 60 20.43 -1.10 -12.64
N TRP A 61 20.28 0.23 -12.67
CA TRP A 61 21.21 1.12 -13.36
C TRP A 61 22.63 1.03 -12.76
N ALA A 62 22.74 1.05 -11.44
CA ALA A 62 24.02 0.89 -10.74
C ALA A 62 24.67 -0.46 -11.06
N GLY A 63 23.88 -1.54 -11.10
CA GLY A 63 24.35 -2.88 -11.45
C GLY A 63 24.86 -2.97 -12.89
N ILE A 64 24.10 -2.46 -13.86
CA ILE A 64 24.51 -2.41 -15.28
C ILE A 64 25.78 -1.56 -15.43
N LEU A 65 25.81 -0.39 -14.78
CA LEU A 65 26.97 0.50 -14.83
C LEU A 65 28.20 -0.17 -14.23
N PHE A 66 28.06 -0.89 -13.12
CA PHE A 66 29.14 -1.62 -12.47
C PHE A 66 29.69 -2.74 -13.37
N LEU A 67 28.81 -3.52 -14.00
CA LEU A 67 29.19 -4.60 -14.92
C LEU A 67 29.86 -4.08 -16.20
N THR A 68 29.35 -2.97 -16.76
CA THR A 68 29.88 -2.36 -17.99
C THR A 68 31.10 -1.48 -17.77
N SER A 69 31.50 -1.24 -16.51
CA SER A 69 32.61 -0.33 -16.18
C SER A 69 33.98 -0.82 -16.68
N ALA A 70 34.16 -2.11 -16.96
CA ALA A 70 35.40 -2.70 -17.49
C ALA A 70 36.70 -2.25 -16.76
N GLY A 71 36.60 -1.95 -15.45
CA GLY A 71 37.72 -1.46 -14.64
C GLY A 71 37.97 0.06 -14.69
N ASN A 72 37.16 0.85 -15.40
CA ASN A 72 37.25 2.31 -15.39
C ASN A 72 36.82 2.87 -14.01
N PRO A 73 37.73 3.52 -13.26
CA PRO A 73 37.44 4.00 -11.92
C PRO A 73 36.30 5.02 -11.88
N GLY A 74 36.13 5.85 -12.90
CA GLY A 74 35.08 6.87 -12.95
C GLY A 74 33.67 6.28 -13.08
N GLN A 75 33.52 5.18 -13.83
CA GLN A 75 32.22 4.50 -13.99
C GLN A 75 31.87 3.69 -12.74
N ILE A 76 32.87 3.08 -12.09
CA ILE A 76 32.71 2.39 -10.81
C ILE A 76 32.29 3.37 -9.71
N GLU A 77 32.89 4.56 -9.65
CA GLU A 77 32.52 5.58 -8.66
C GLU A 77 31.07 6.05 -8.85
N LYS A 78 30.64 6.27 -10.10
CA LYS A 78 29.25 6.61 -10.42
C LYS A 78 28.29 5.50 -10.00
N ALA A 79 28.61 4.24 -10.26
CA ALA A 79 27.78 3.10 -9.86
C ALA A 79 27.64 3.02 -8.33
N LYS A 80 28.73 3.22 -7.59
CA LYS A 80 28.72 3.27 -6.13
C LYS A 80 27.88 4.42 -5.59
N LYS A 81 28.00 5.61 -6.19
CA LYS A 81 27.18 6.77 -5.81
C LYS A 81 25.69 6.52 -6.07
N ALA A 82 25.34 5.98 -7.23
CA ALA A 82 23.96 5.63 -7.56
C ALA A 82 23.36 4.62 -6.57
N ALA A 83 24.12 3.57 -6.23
CA ALA A 83 23.72 2.60 -5.22
C ALA A 83 23.57 3.22 -3.83
N LEU A 84 24.51 4.09 -3.41
CA LEU A 84 24.42 4.79 -2.12
C LEU A 84 23.18 5.67 -2.03
N TYR A 85 22.86 6.44 -3.07
CA TYR A 85 21.64 7.27 -3.07
C TYR A 85 20.37 6.42 -3.02
N ALA A 86 20.34 5.26 -3.69
CA ALA A 86 19.22 4.33 -3.59
C ALA A 86 19.05 3.78 -2.17
N VAL A 87 20.15 3.40 -1.51
CA VAL A 87 20.13 2.94 -0.11
C VAL A 87 19.67 4.05 0.84
N ILE A 88 20.19 5.27 0.68
CA ILE A 88 19.81 6.42 1.52
C ILE A 88 18.32 6.74 1.36
N GLY A 89 17.78 6.71 0.14
CA GLY A 89 16.36 6.93 -0.12
C GLY A 89 15.48 5.90 0.60
N LEU A 90 15.84 4.62 0.51
CA LEU A 90 15.14 3.56 1.25
C LEU A 90 15.27 3.72 2.76
N ALA A 91 16.46 4.05 3.27
CA ALA A 91 16.70 4.24 4.69
C ALA A 91 15.87 5.39 5.29
N ILE A 92 15.80 6.53 4.58
CA ILE A 92 14.97 7.67 4.99
C ILE A 92 13.49 7.28 5.01
N GLY A 93 13.04 6.55 3.99
CA GLY A 93 11.67 6.11 3.92
C GLY A 93 11.26 5.16 5.06
N LEU A 94 12.11 4.17 5.37
CA LEU A 94 11.92 3.26 6.50
C LEU A 94 11.97 3.97 7.85
N ALA A 95 12.84 4.98 7.99
CA ALA A 95 12.89 5.81 9.19
C ALA A 95 11.61 6.66 9.33
N GLY A 96 11.08 7.18 8.21
CA GLY A 96 9.86 7.97 8.18
C GLY A 96 8.64 7.19 8.66
N SER A 97 8.43 5.97 8.15
CA SER A 97 7.31 5.12 8.57
C SER A 97 7.39 4.76 10.06
N GLY A 98 8.58 4.39 10.55
CA GLY A 98 8.79 4.09 11.97
C GLY A 98 8.53 5.30 12.90
N LEU A 99 8.87 6.52 12.46
CA LEU A 99 8.57 7.73 13.22
C LEU A 99 7.06 8.04 13.26
N ILE A 100 6.34 7.82 12.16
CA ILE A 100 4.89 8.04 12.11
C ILE A 100 4.17 7.05 13.03
N GLU A 101 4.57 5.78 13.01
CA GLU A 101 4.04 4.76 13.93
C GLU A 101 4.35 5.12 15.39
N LEU A 102 5.57 5.58 15.69
CA LEU A 102 5.94 6.01 17.04
C LEU A 102 5.09 7.19 17.52
N VAL A 103 4.93 8.22 16.69
CA VAL A 103 4.11 9.39 17.01
C VAL A 103 2.64 8.98 17.16
N THR A 104 2.13 8.12 16.29
CA THR A 104 0.75 7.60 16.37
C THR A 104 0.56 6.80 17.65
N ASN A 105 1.50 5.93 18.03
CA ASN A 105 1.43 5.15 19.27
C ASN A 105 1.43 6.05 20.52
N ILE A 106 2.21 7.14 20.52
CA ILE A 106 2.27 8.09 21.64
C ILE A 106 0.98 8.93 21.72
N ILE A 107 0.45 9.39 20.59
CA ILE A 107 -0.75 10.26 20.54
C ILE A 107 -2.05 9.45 20.71
N SER A 108 -2.14 8.26 20.12
CA SER A 108 -3.28 7.34 20.26
C SER A 108 -3.34 6.66 21.64
N GLY A 109 -2.31 6.84 22.47
CA GLY A 109 -2.37 6.58 23.91
C GLY A 109 -2.84 5.18 24.27
N ASN A 110 -2.27 4.14 23.66
CA ASN A 110 -2.52 2.77 24.14
C ASN A 110 -1.57 2.45 25.30
N GLY A 111 -1.89 3.07 26.45
CA GLY A 111 -1.82 2.47 27.77
C GLY A 111 -3.23 2.41 28.32
#